data_AF-A0A7S2MIB5-F1
#
_entry.id   AF-A0A7S2MIB5-F1
#
_cell.length_a   1.000
_cell.length_b   1.000
_cell.length_c   1.000
_cell.angle_alpha   90.00
_cell.angle_beta   90.00
_cell.angle_gamma   90.00
#
_symmetry.space_group_name_H-M   'P 1'
#
loop_
_entity.id
_entity.type
_entity.pdbx_description
1 polymer ?
#
loop_
_entity_poly.entity_id
_entity_poly.type
_entity_poly.pdbx_seq_one_letter_code
_entity_poly.pdbx_strand_id
1 'polypeptide(L)'
;IFCRSRPLKAATTAAEQHEVSKLVSTDSLKTLEIETPAPTNSLGIVTPAPTNSSEATKTPARNLHVVFGTTTGTAKRFANFVCEGAQQQGLVSMGPALDAADADPWVWLDDTTDVSSLFIVVVMSTWTDGKGPISAQRWCAALEDMANDFRVGSLALMGARFAVYGLGSSYYDDNWCGACKAIHANLTALGATPALPMDERSTGDDSADIESHFQSWLDAVWRGCRSGGRGGEEEPHGYTAVPGSNG
;
A
#
# COMPACT_ATOMS: atom_id res chain seq x y z
N ILE A 1 -61.28 3.00 -24.68
CA ILE A 1 -61.29 2.59 -26.11
C ILE A 1 -59.91 2.01 -26.44
N PHE A 2 -59.82 1.06 -27.37
CA PHE A 2 -58.77 0.04 -27.42
C PHE A 2 -58.07 0.00 -28.80
N CYS A 3 -56.74 -0.01 -28.83
CA CYS A 3 -55.85 -0.37 -29.96
C CYS A 3 -54.40 -0.43 -29.39
N ARG A 4 -53.56 -1.48 -29.42
CA ARG A 4 -53.29 -2.58 -30.39
C ARG A 4 -53.03 -2.05 -31.81
N SER A 5 -52.04 -2.48 -32.62
CA SER A 5 -50.94 -3.48 -32.56
C SER A 5 -50.00 -3.24 -33.79
N ARG A 6 -48.78 -3.78 -33.99
CA ARG A 6 -47.90 -4.81 -33.37
C ARG A 6 -46.40 -4.49 -33.78
N PRO A 7 -45.35 -5.25 -33.35
CA PRO A 7 -43.93 -4.86 -33.49
C PRO A 7 -43.22 -5.37 -34.77
N LEU A 8 -41.99 -4.94 -34.99
CA LEU A 8 -41.03 -5.52 -35.96
C LEU A 8 -40.04 -6.50 -35.29
N LYS A 9 -39.77 -7.60 -36.00
CA LYS A 9 -38.80 -8.68 -35.68
C LYS A 9 -37.38 -8.21 -36.07
N ALA A 10 -36.34 -8.43 -35.27
CA ALA A 10 -35.61 -9.69 -35.03
C ALA A 10 -34.96 -10.30 -36.29
N ALA A 11 -33.62 -10.32 -36.30
CA ALA A 11 -32.77 -11.07 -37.22
C ALA A 11 -31.49 -11.52 -36.49
N THR A 12 -31.59 -12.62 -35.76
CA THR A 12 -30.43 -13.39 -35.28
C THR A 12 -30.13 -14.45 -36.34
N THR A 13 -28.90 -14.51 -36.83
CA THR A 13 -28.47 -15.58 -37.76
C THR A 13 -27.45 -16.46 -37.05
N ALA A 14 -27.78 -17.74 -36.92
CA ALA A 14 -26.89 -18.76 -36.36
C ALA A 14 -26.53 -19.78 -37.46
N ALA A 15 -25.28 -19.72 -37.88
CA ALA A 15 -24.46 -20.73 -38.57
C ALA A 15 -23.02 -20.22 -38.35
N GLU A 16 -22.07 -20.99 -37.84
CA GLU A 16 -21.63 -22.28 -38.36
C GLU A 16 -21.06 -23.16 -37.23
N GLN A 17 -21.52 -24.39 -37.08
CA GLN A 17 -20.88 -25.42 -36.25
C GLN A 17 -20.88 -26.78 -36.96
N HIS A 18 -19.81 -27.07 -37.69
CA HIS A 18 -19.30 -28.43 -37.87
C HIS A 18 -17.84 -28.42 -38.34
N GLU A 19 -17.16 -29.56 -38.16
CA GLU A 19 -15.72 -29.75 -38.39
C GLU A 19 -14.78 -28.94 -37.45
N VAL A 20 -13.77 -29.51 -36.77
CA VAL A 20 -13.25 -30.89 -36.77
C VAL A 20 -13.05 -31.36 -35.33
N SER A 21 -13.67 -32.49 -34.96
CA SER A 21 -13.23 -33.31 -33.83
C SER A 21 -12.92 -34.71 -34.35
N LYS A 22 -11.63 -35.06 -34.39
CA LYS A 22 -11.06 -36.41 -34.55
C LYS A 22 -9.54 -36.33 -34.66
N LEU A 23 -8.83 -36.62 -33.58
CA LEU A 23 -7.87 -37.74 -33.49
C LEU A 23 -7.06 -37.66 -32.18
N VAL A 24 -7.47 -38.49 -31.22
CA VAL A 24 -6.60 -38.99 -30.14
C VAL A 24 -5.94 -40.26 -30.65
N SER A 25 -4.69 -40.52 -30.22
CA SER A 25 -3.79 -41.69 -30.46
C SER A 25 -2.50 -41.26 -31.16
N THR A 26 -1.30 -41.73 -30.80
CA THR A 26 -0.90 -42.70 -29.76
C THR A 26 0.59 -42.56 -29.48
N ASP A 27 0.99 -42.77 -28.22
CA ASP A 27 2.05 -43.70 -27.80
C ASP A 27 3.44 -43.68 -28.50
N SER A 28 4.48 -43.38 -27.72
CA SER A 28 5.77 -44.10 -27.78
C SER A 28 6.64 -43.78 -26.57
N LEU A 29 6.70 -44.72 -25.63
CA LEU A 29 7.70 -44.80 -24.57
C LEU A 29 9.14 -44.89 -25.14
N LYS A 30 10.11 -44.38 -24.38
CA LYS A 30 11.44 -45.01 -24.30
C LYS A 30 12.17 -44.65 -23.00
N THR A 31 12.03 -45.55 -22.03
CA THR A 31 12.96 -45.72 -20.91
C THR A 31 14.36 -46.04 -21.46
N LEU A 32 15.39 -45.41 -20.88
CA LEU A 32 16.77 -45.90 -20.94
C LEU A 32 17.38 -45.78 -19.54
N GLU A 33 17.35 -46.89 -18.82
CA GLU A 33 18.22 -47.12 -17.66
C GLU A 33 19.63 -47.40 -18.18
N ILE A 34 20.66 -46.72 -17.63
CA ILE A 34 22.04 -47.23 -17.65
C ILE A 34 22.66 -47.02 -16.27
N GLU A 35 23.25 -48.11 -15.80
CA GLU A 35 23.72 -48.46 -14.47
C GLU A 35 24.78 -47.52 -13.84
N THR A 36 24.79 -47.46 -12.51
CA THR A 36 25.98 -47.12 -11.70
C THR A 36 27.11 -48.12 -11.93
N PRO A 37 28.38 -47.66 -11.81
CA PRO A 37 29.18 -48.19 -10.70
C PRO A 37 30.05 -47.14 -9.99
N ALA A 38 30.29 -47.36 -8.69
CA ALA A 38 31.42 -46.75 -7.97
C ALA A 38 32.73 -47.48 -8.33
N PRO A 39 33.90 -46.84 -8.15
CA PRO A 39 34.67 -47.21 -6.96
C PRO A 39 35.44 -46.07 -6.26
N THR A 40 35.87 -46.38 -5.03
CA THR A 40 36.94 -45.75 -4.21
C THR A 40 38.14 -45.22 -5.03
N ASN A 41 38.85 -44.14 -4.65
CA ASN A 41 39.60 -44.02 -3.39
C ASN A 41 40.31 -42.63 -3.22
N SER A 42 40.80 -42.38 -2.00
CA SER A 42 42.02 -41.61 -1.63
C SER A 42 42.15 -40.07 -1.77
N LEU A 43 42.24 -39.43 -0.59
CA LEU A 43 43.25 -38.44 -0.16
C LEU A 43 43.24 -36.99 -0.72
N GLY A 44 42.66 -36.08 0.08
CA GLY A 44 43.40 -34.92 0.59
C GLY A 44 43.47 -33.65 -0.26
N ILE A 45 42.48 -32.77 -0.12
CA ILE A 45 42.62 -31.33 -0.41
C ILE A 45 42.17 -30.52 0.81
N VAL A 46 43.00 -29.53 1.18
CA VAL A 46 42.83 -28.68 2.36
C VAL A 46 41.67 -27.71 2.16
N THR A 47 40.72 -27.68 3.10
CA THR A 47 39.67 -26.65 3.16
C THR A 47 40.22 -25.38 3.82
N PRO A 48 40.26 -24.22 3.15
CA PRO A 48 40.35 -22.95 3.87
C PRO A 48 39.03 -22.71 4.61
N ALA A 49 39.12 -22.20 5.85
CA ALA A 49 37.94 -21.91 6.67
C ALA A 49 37.00 -20.90 5.98
N PRO A 50 35.67 -20.97 6.21
CA PRO A 50 34.75 -19.96 5.72
C PRO A 50 35.07 -18.63 6.42
N THR A 51 35.75 -17.72 5.71
CA THR A 51 35.93 -16.34 6.13
C THR A 51 34.55 -15.71 6.29
N ASN A 52 34.21 -15.39 7.53
CA ASN A 52 32.92 -14.84 7.93
C ASN A 52 32.71 -13.49 7.22
N SER A 53 32.08 -13.55 6.04
CA SER A 53 31.85 -12.41 5.17
C SER A 53 30.57 -11.75 5.64
N SER A 54 30.68 -10.51 6.12
CA SER A 54 29.62 -9.80 6.82
C SER A 54 28.26 -9.97 6.15
N GLU A 55 27.36 -10.67 6.83
CA GLU A 55 25.94 -10.70 6.50
C GLU A 55 25.39 -9.29 6.74
N ALA A 56 25.48 -8.46 5.70
CA ALA A 56 24.82 -7.16 5.68
C ALA A 56 23.34 -7.44 5.84
N THR A 57 22.80 -7.10 7.02
CA THR A 57 21.40 -7.34 7.38
C THR A 57 20.50 -6.69 6.35
N LYS A 58 20.06 -7.48 5.38
CA LYS A 58 19.20 -7.04 4.29
C LYS A 58 17.86 -6.70 4.90
N THR A 59 17.62 -5.41 5.16
CA THR A 59 16.33 -4.90 5.62
C THR A 59 15.24 -5.55 4.77
N PRO A 60 14.23 -6.20 5.38
CA PRO A 60 13.18 -6.85 4.61
C PRO A 60 12.53 -5.83 3.69
N ALA A 61 12.40 -6.19 2.42
CA ALA A 61 11.75 -5.33 1.44
C ALA A 61 10.29 -5.14 1.88
N ARG A 62 9.85 -3.88 1.98
CA ARG A 62 8.46 -3.56 2.32
C ARG A 62 7.62 -3.45 1.06
N ASN A 63 6.41 -3.99 1.12
CA ASN A 63 5.43 -3.95 0.06
C ASN A 63 4.67 -2.61 0.11
N LEU A 64 4.88 -1.76 -0.89
CA LEU A 64 4.20 -0.47 -0.99
C LEU A 64 2.85 -0.63 -1.70
N HIS A 65 1.78 -0.15 -1.05
CA HIS A 65 0.45 0.01 -1.64
C HIS A 65 0.12 1.51 -1.64
N VAL A 66 -0.12 2.09 -2.82
CA VAL A 66 -0.48 3.51 -2.96
C VAL A 66 -1.94 3.65 -3.42
N VAL A 67 -2.72 4.43 -2.68
CA VAL A 67 -4.12 4.77 -3.01
C VAL A 67 -4.26 6.28 -3.12
N PHE A 68 -5.07 6.79 -4.07
CA PHE A 68 -5.38 8.20 -4.17
C PHE A 68 -6.87 8.48 -4.37
N GLY A 69 -7.36 9.59 -3.82
CA GLY A 69 -8.68 10.14 -4.14
C GLY A 69 -8.52 11.52 -4.75
N THR A 70 -9.08 11.74 -5.95
CA THR A 70 -8.89 12.97 -6.73
C THR A 70 -10.19 13.48 -7.37
N THR A 71 -10.30 14.80 -7.55
CA THR A 71 -11.32 15.43 -8.41
C THR A 71 -10.71 15.95 -9.73
N THR A 72 -9.57 16.65 -9.67
CA THR A 72 -8.96 17.37 -10.81
C THR A 72 -7.71 16.70 -11.39
N GLY A 73 -7.07 15.80 -10.63
CA GLY A 73 -5.92 14.99 -11.06
C GLY A 73 -4.66 15.15 -10.23
N THR A 74 -4.59 16.15 -9.33
CA THR A 74 -3.39 16.44 -8.52
C THR A 74 -2.99 15.26 -7.63
N ALA A 75 -3.93 14.66 -6.88
CA ALA A 75 -3.61 13.52 -6.02
C ALA A 75 -3.06 12.32 -6.80
N LYS A 76 -3.57 12.09 -8.03
CA LYS A 76 -3.09 11.04 -8.93
C LYS A 76 -1.65 11.27 -9.39
N ARG A 77 -1.28 12.51 -9.71
CA ARG A 77 0.11 12.86 -10.07
C ARG A 77 1.07 12.59 -8.92
N PHE A 78 0.72 13.05 -7.72
CA PHE A 78 1.51 12.84 -6.51
C PHE A 78 1.65 11.36 -6.15
N ALA A 79 0.55 10.60 -6.22
CA ALA A 79 0.58 9.16 -5.96
C ALA A 79 1.47 8.38 -6.95
N ASN A 80 1.46 8.76 -8.24
CA ASN A 80 2.41 8.21 -9.21
C ASN A 80 3.88 8.56 -8.85
N PHE A 81 4.14 9.79 -8.41
CA PHE A 81 5.46 10.21 -7.90
C PHE A 81 5.93 9.36 -6.72
N VAL A 82 5.03 8.98 -5.79
CA VAL A 82 5.34 8.04 -4.70
C VAL A 82 5.77 6.68 -5.26
N CYS A 83 5.03 6.12 -6.22
CA CYS A 83 5.37 4.85 -6.87
C CYS A 83 6.72 4.89 -7.60
N GLU A 84 7.02 5.98 -8.30
CA GLU A 84 8.31 6.18 -9.01
C GLU A 84 9.49 6.28 -8.04
N GLY A 85 9.32 6.99 -6.91
CA GLY A 85 10.34 7.11 -5.87
C GLY A 85 10.56 5.83 -5.04
N ALA A 86 9.57 4.93 -4.98
CA ALA A 86 9.54 3.77 -4.09
C ALA A 86 10.75 2.83 -4.23
N GLN A 87 11.14 2.51 -5.47
CA GLN A 87 12.24 1.58 -5.75
C GLN A 87 13.57 2.08 -5.18
N GLN A 88 13.80 3.40 -5.20
CA GLN A 88 15.00 4.03 -4.65
C GLN A 88 15.05 3.94 -3.11
N GLN A 89 13.92 3.66 -2.46
CA GLN A 89 13.82 3.46 -1.01
C GLN A 89 13.88 1.98 -0.59
N GLY A 90 14.08 1.06 -1.53
CA GLY A 90 14.04 -0.39 -1.27
C GLY A 90 12.63 -0.92 -1.02
N LEU A 91 11.60 -0.18 -1.46
CA LEU A 91 10.20 -0.62 -1.40
C LEU A 91 9.82 -1.34 -2.71
N VAL A 92 9.03 -2.41 -2.59
CA VAL A 92 8.47 -3.14 -3.73
C VAL A 92 7.02 -2.68 -3.90
N SER A 93 6.73 -1.94 -4.98
CA SER A 93 5.34 -1.54 -5.27
C SER A 93 4.51 -2.77 -5.62
N MET A 94 3.37 -2.97 -4.95
CA MET A 94 2.43 -4.07 -5.23
C MET A 94 1.71 -3.90 -6.57
N GLY A 95 1.72 -2.67 -7.11
CA GLY A 95 1.11 -2.31 -8.38
C GLY A 95 1.35 -0.82 -8.71
N PRO A 96 0.62 -0.27 -9.69
CA PRO A 96 0.50 1.18 -9.86
C PRO A 96 -0.29 1.79 -8.70
N ALA A 97 -0.28 3.13 -8.57
CA ALA A 97 -1.18 3.81 -7.66
C ALA A 97 -2.65 3.58 -8.08
N LEU A 98 -3.51 3.22 -7.13
CA LEU A 98 -4.91 2.91 -7.37
C LEU A 98 -5.80 4.11 -7.03
N ASP A 99 -6.84 4.35 -7.84
CA ASP A 99 -7.90 5.30 -7.48
C ASP A 99 -8.74 4.67 -6.35
N ALA A 100 -9.11 5.46 -5.36
CA ALA A 100 -10.01 5.06 -4.27
C ALA A 100 -11.40 4.61 -4.80
N ALA A 101 -11.78 4.97 -6.03
CA ALA A 101 -12.96 4.41 -6.69
C ALA A 101 -12.86 2.90 -6.97
N ASP A 102 -11.65 2.42 -7.30
CA ASP A 102 -11.37 1.06 -7.76
C ASP A 102 -10.64 0.21 -6.70
N ALA A 103 -10.02 0.86 -5.71
CA ALA A 103 -9.33 0.20 -4.60
C ALA A 103 -10.32 -0.38 -3.57
N ASP A 104 -9.91 -1.45 -2.90
CA ASP A 104 -10.63 -2.05 -1.78
C ASP A 104 -9.67 -2.13 -0.56
N PRO A 105 -9.95 -1.45 0.57
CA PRO A 105 -9.07 -1.50 1.73
C PRO A 105 -9.09 -2.87 2.43
N TRP A 106 -10.12 -3.70 2.21
CA TRP A 106 -10.20 -5.05 2.78
C TRP A 106 -9.08 -5.98 2.30
N VAL A 107 -8.44 -5.70 1.16
CA VAL A 107 -7.31 -6.48 0.62
C VAL A 107 -6.09 -6.50 1.56
N TRP A 108 -5.97 -5.49 2.44
CA TRP A 108 -4.90 -5.44 3.44
C TRP A 108 -5.05 -6.48 4.56
N LEU A 109 -6.24 -7.07 4.69
CA LEU A 109 -6.59 -8.09 5.69
C LEU A 109 -6.78 -9.48 5.07
N ASP A 110 -6.47 -9.66 3.78
CA ASP A 110 -6.47 -10.98 3.15
C ASP A 110 -5.33 -11.84 3.69
N ASP A 111 -5.55 -13.17 3.80
CA ASP A 111 -4.58 -14.14 4.34
C ASP A 111 -3.28 -14.20 3.50
N THR A 112 -3.29 -13.65 2.28
CA THR A 112 -2.12 -13.56 1.40
C THR A 112 -1.25 -12.33 1.63
N THR A 113 -1.72 -11.34 2.40
CA THR A 113 -1.00 -10.08 2.69
C THR A 113 -0.13 -10.22 3.94
N ASP A 114 1.19 -10.11 3.78
CA ASP A 114 2.10 -9.91 4.91
C ASP A 114 1.99 -8.47 5.44
N VAL A 115 1.12 -8.30 6.44
CA VAL A 115 0.90 -7.03 7.16
C VAL A 115 2.21 -6.45 7.72
N SER A 116 3.20 -7.27 8.08
CA SER A 116 4.45 -6.78 8.70
C SER A 116 5.42 -6.12 7.72
N SER A 117 5.33 -6.47 6.43
CA SER A 117 6.04 -5.79 5.35
C SER A 117 5.20 -4.71 4.64
N LEU A 118 3.90 -4.62 4.93
CA LEU A 118 3.00 -3.66 4.29
C LEU A 118 3.34 -2.20 4.66
N PHE A 119 3.44 -1.36 3.64
CA PHE A 119 3.51 0.10 3.76
C PHE A 119 2.43 0.75 2.90
N ILE A 120 1.48 1.44 3.53
CA ILE A 120 0.34 2.06 2.87
C ILE A 120 0.60 3.56 2.69
N VAL A 121 0.47 4.08 1.47
CA VAL A 121 0.51 5.53 1.23
C VAL A 121 -0.82 5.99 0.62
N VAL A 122 -1.46 6.99 1.24
CA VAL A 122 -2.75 7.51 0.79
C VAL A 122 -2.63 9.00 0.47
N VAL A 123 -2.98 9.40 -0.76
CA VAL A 123 -3.00 10.81 -1.19
C VAL A 123 -4.44 11.22 -1.46
N MET A 124 -5.04 12.01 -0.56
CA MET A 124 -6.48 12.27 -0.57
C MET A 124 -6.78 13.76 -0.74
N SER A 125 -7.39 14.13 -1.87
CA SER A 125 -8.04 15.43 -2.00
C SER A 125 -9.18 15.58 -0.98
N THR A 126 -9.43 16.80 -0.53
CA THR A 126 -10.56 17.16 0.31
C THR A 126 -11.45 18.13 -0.43
N TRP A 127 -12.76 17.96 -0.28
CA TRP A 127 -13.79 18.76 -0.92
C TRP A 127 -14.76 19.31 0.13
N THR A 128 -15.92 19.79 -0.32
CA THR A 128 -17.00 20.34 0.52
C THR A 128 -17.27 19.51 1.79
N ASP A 129 -17.52 20.21 2.91
CA ASP A 129 -17.71 19.64 4.26
C ASP A 129 -16.51 18.84 4.80
N GLY A 130 -15.30 19.04 4.27
CA GLY A 130 -14.11 18.29 4.70
C GLY A 130 -14.09 16.83 4.26
N LYS A 131 -14.99 16.42 3.35
CA LYS A 131 -15.11 15.03 2.85
C LYS A 131 -14.16 14.78 1.68
N GLY A 132 -13.87 13.51 1.40
CA GLY A 132 -13.14 13.13 0.18
C GLY A 132 -13.97 13.35 -1.10
N PRO A 133 -13.37 13.23 -2.30
CA PRO A 133 -14.09 13.30 -3.57
C PRO A 133 -15.18 12.24 -3.62
N ILE A 134 -16.26 12.50 -4.37
CA ILE A 134 -17.43 11.60 -4.44
C ILE A 134 -17.02 10.16 -4.82
N SER A 135 -16.04 10.01 -5.72
CA SER A 135 -15.44 8.73 -6.10
C SER A 135 -14.83 7.96 -4.93
N ALA A 136 -14.16 8.65 -4.00
CA ALA A 136 -13.47 8.07 -2.85
C ALA A 136 -14.37 7.83 -1.63
N GLN A 137 -15.60 8.36 -1.61
CA GLN A 137 -16.47 8.27 -0.42
C GLN A 137 -16.79 6.83 -0.02
N ARG A 138 -16.99 5.93 -1.00
CA ARG A 138 -17.18 4.49 -0.74
C ARG A 138 -15.97 3.87 -0.03
N TRP A 139 -14.77 4.24 -0.43
CA TRP A 139 -13.51 3.73 0.13
C TRP A 139 -13.25 4.27 1.53
N CYS A 140 -13.50 5.57 1.75
CA CYS A 140 -13.41 6.17 3.09
C CYS A 140 -14.40 5.52 4.06
N ALA A 141 -15.65 5.29 3.62
CA ALA A 141 -16.66 4.59 4.41
C ALA A 141 -16.27 3.13 4.69
N ALA A 142 -15.74 2.40 3.69
CA ALA A 142 -15.26 1.03 3.91
C ALA A 142 -14.11 0.96 4.94
N LEU A 143 -13.19 1.93 4.93
CA LEU A 143 -12.12 2.03 5.93
C LEU A 143 -12.64 2.41 7.33
N GLU A 144 -13.68 3.24 7.41
CA GLU A 144 -14.37 3.56 8.66
C GLU A 144 -15.15 2.34 9.22
N ASP A 145 -15.85 1.61 8.35
CA ASP A 145 -16.52 0.35 8.69
C ASP A 145 -15.48 -0.67 9.20
N MET A 146 -14.35 -0.85 8.51
CA MET A 146 -13.24 -1.71 8.97
C MET A 146 -12.73 -1.34 10.36
N ALA A 147 -12.56 -0.05 10.65
CA ALA A 147 -12.05 0.41 11.94
C ALA A 147 -13.06 0.26 13.09
N ASN A 148 -14.35 0.09 12.79
CA ASN A 148 -15.43 -0.05 13.77
C ASN A 148 -16.05 -1.48 13.82
N ASP A 149 -15.71 -2.36 12.88
CA ASP A 149 -16.21 -3.73 12.82
C ASP A 149 -15.58 -4.60 13.93
N PHE A 150 -16.40 -5.08 14.86
CA PHE A 150 -15.97 -5.94 15.96
C PHE A 150 -15.27 -7.25 15.54
N ARG A 151 -15.38 -7.65 14.27
CA ARG A 151 -14.68 -8.80 13.68
C ARG A 151 -13.25 -8.45 13.26
N VAL A 152 -13.00 -7.18 12.95
CA VAL A 152 -11.69 -6.62 12.63
C VAL A 152 -11.09 -6.13 13.95
N GLY A 153 -10.17 -6.90 14.53
CA GLY A 153 -9.51 -6.50 15.77
C GLY A 153 -8.76 -5.18 15.60
N SER A 154 -8.65 -4.38 16.66
CA SER A 154 -7.91 -3.09 16.68
C SER A 154 -6.38 -3.22 16.49
N LEU A 155 -5.91 -4.43 16.16
CA LEU A 155 -4.53 -4.78 15.83
C LEU A 155 -4.44 -5.48 14.46
N ALA A 156 -5.49 -5.42 13.63
CA ALA A 156 -5.55 -6.09 12.33
C ALA A 156 -4.47 -5.63 11.35
N LEU A 157 -3.99 -4.39 11.48
CA LEU A 157 -2.86 -3.83 10.73
C LEU A 157 -1.58 -3.66 11.61
N MET A 158 -1.48 -4.39 12.72
CA MET A 158 -0.30 -4.32 13.61
C MET A 158 0.97 -4.76 12.87
N GLY A 159 1.95 -3.86 12.83
CA GLY A 159 3.21 -4.05 12.09
C GLY A 159 3.22 -3.36 10.72
N ALA A 160 2.06 -3.10 10.13
CA ALA A 160 1.98 -2.26 8.93
C ALA A 160 2.36 -0.82 9.27
N ARG A 161 3.00 -0.14 8.32
CA ARG A 161 3.25 1.30 8.40
C ARG A 161 2.34 2.03 7.43
N PHE A 162 2.05 3.30 7.70
CA PHE A 162 1.30 4.12 6.76
C PHE A 162 1.75 5.58 6.71
N ALA A 163 1.42 6.28 5.62
CA ALA A 163 1.54 7.73 5.50
C ALA A 163 0.33 8.27 4.74
N VAL A 164 -0.24 9.40 5.19
CA VAL A 164 -1.37 10.06 4.54
C VAL A 164 -0.97 11.48 4.18
N TYR A 165 -1.28 11.92 2.96
CA TYR A 165 -1.14 13.30 2.53
C TYR A 165 -2.50 13.83 2.09
N GLY A 166 -2.97 14.90 2.75
CA GLY A 166 -4.19 15.60 2.39
C GLY A 166 -3.90 16.69 1.37
N LEU A 167 -4.75 16.84 0.35
CA LEU A 167 -4.79 18.06 -0.47
C LEU A 167 -6.05 18.83 -0.10
N GLY A 168 -5.91 20.12 0.21
CA GLY A 168 -7.03 21.01 0.48
C GLY A 168 -6.60 22.45 0.20
N SER A 169 -7.39 23.42 0.66
CA SER A 169 -6.94 24.80 0.72
C SER A 169 -7.33 25.41 2.06
N SER A 170 -6.39 26.13 2.68
CA SER A 170 -6.60 26.85 3.95
C SER A 170 -7.65 27.95 3.85
N TYR A 171 -8.05 28.34 2.64
CA TYR A 171 -9.15 29.25 2.36
C TYR A 171 -10.52 28.72 2.85
N TYR A 172 -10.67 27.40 3.01
CA TYR A 172 -11.93 26.75 3.40
C TYR A 172 -11.89 26.26 4.86
N ASP A 173 -11.97 27.24 5.77
CA ASP A 173 -12.07 27.11 7.24
C ASP A 173 -10.92 26.39 7.96
N ASP A 174 -10.84 26.59 9.28
CA ASP A 174 -9.83 25.99 10.17
C ASP A 174 -9.77 24.46 10.12
N ASN A 175 -10.83 23.80 9.62
CA ASN A 175 -10.95 22.34 9.58
C ASN A 175 -10.74 21.71 8.18
N TRP A 176 -9.97 22.38 7.32
CA TRP A 176 -9.47 21.82 6.07
C TRP A 176 -8.76 20.45 6.26
N CYS A 177 -8.70 19.65 5.18
CA CYS A 177 -8.15 18.28 5.17
C CYS A 177 -8.83 17.24 6.10
N GLY A 178 -10.12 17.41 6.41
CA GLY A 178 -10.90 16.46 7.24
C GLY A 178 -10.81 14.99 6.82
N ALA A 179 -10.90 14.70 5.52
CA ALA A 179 -10.81 13.34 4.98
C ALA A 179 -9.45 12.67 5.30
N CYS A 180 -8.35 13.41 5.16
CA CYS A 180 -7.01 12.94 5.49
C CYS A 180 -6.90 12.63 7.01
N LYS A 181 -7.41 13.54 7.86
CA LYS A 181 -7.46 13.37 9.32
C LYS A 181 -8.23 12.10 9.73
N ALA A 182 -9.38 11.84 9.11
CA ALA A 182 -10.18 10.64 9.35
C ALA A 182 -9.47 9.34 8.91
N ILE A 183 -8.87 9.33 7.72
CA ILE A 183 -8.10 8.17 7.21
C ILE A 183 -6.93 7.84 8.16
N HIS A 184 -6.18 8.85 8.62
CA HIS A 184 -5.11 8.64 9.58
C HIS A 184 -5.63 8.07 10.90
N ALA A 185 -6.75 8.58 11.43
CA ALA A 185 -7.35 8.08 12.65
C ALA A 185 -7.78 6.60 12.52
N ASN A 186 -8.45 6.23 11.42
CA ASN A 186 -8.93 4.88 11.18
C ASN A 186 -7.78 3.87 11.01
N LEU A 187 -6.72 4.22 10.27
CA LEU A 187 -5.51 3.38 10.16
C LEU A 187 -4.80 3.21 11.50
N THR A 188 -4.77 4.25 12.34
CA THR A 188 -4.22 4.17 13.70
C THR A 188 -5.07 3.26 14.60
N ALA A 189 -6.40 3.33 14.49
CA ALA A 189 -7.34 2.51 15.25
C ALA A 189 -7.27 1.00 14.88
N LEU A 190 -6.87 0.70 13.64
CA LEU A 190 -6.57 -0.66 13.16
C LEU A 190 -5.18 -1.18 13.60
N GLY A 191 -4.39 -0.38 14.32
CA GLY A 191 -3.08 -0.75 14.86
C GLY A 191 -1.90 -0.50 13.91
N ALA A 192 -2.12 0.14 12.76
CA ALA A 192 -1.03 0.53 11.85
C ALA A 192 -0.21 1.68 12.45
N THR A 193 1.09 1.73 12.15
CA THR A 193 2.01 2.74 12.69
C THR A 193 2.23 3.89 11.69
N PRO A 194 1.93 5.15 12.03
CA PRO A 194 2.19 6.29 11.17
C PRO A 194 3.69 6.49 10.94
N ALA A 195 4.10 6.72 9.69
CA ALA A 195 5.49 7.03 9.33
C ALA A 195 5.86 8.49 9.63
N LEU A 196 4.86 9.38 9.68
CA LEU A 196 4.90 10.76 10.15
C LEU A 196 3.61 11.05 10.91
N PRO A 197 3.62 11.89 11.96
CA PRO A 197 2.41 12.30 12.64
C PRO A 197 1.45 13.07 11.72
N MET A 198 0.16 13.07 12.08
CA MET A 198 -0.83 13.94 11.46
C MET A 198 -0.65 15.38 11.95
N ASP A 199 0.11 16.17 11.18
CA ASP A 199 0.31 17.61 11.39
C ASP A 199 0.19 18.39 10.07
N GLU A 200 0.43 19.70 10.11
CA GLU A 200 0.35 20.60 8.95
C GLU A 200 1.21 20.17 7.76
N ARG A 201 2.31 19.43 7.99
CA ARG A 201 3.18 18.92 6.92
C ARG A 201 2.55 17.75 6.16
N SER A 202 1.57 17.07 6.76
CA SER A 202 0.77 16.02 6.12
C SER A 202 -0.44 16.59 5.36
N THR A 203 -0.53 17.92 5.20
CA THR A 203 -1.62 18.61 4.52
C THR A 203 -1.10 19.69 3.56
N GLY A 204 -1.23 19.47 2.26
CA GLY A 204 -0.90 20.43 1.20
C GLY A 204 -2.01 21.45 0.97
N ASP A 205 -1.63 22.73 0.94
CA ASP A 205 -2.51 23.87 0.69
C ASP A 205 -2.40 24.34 -0.76
N ASP A 206 -3.48 24.23 -1.51
CA ASP A 206 -3.64 24.62 -2.92
C ASP A 206 -3.58 26.15 -3.13
N SER A 207 -3.65 26.95 -2.05
CA SER A 207 -3.39 28.39 -2.11
C SER A 207 -1.89 28.76 -2.01
N ALA A 208 -1.03 27.76 -1.76
CA ALA A 208 0.43 27.88 -1.62
C ALA A 208 1.17 26.94 -2.61
N ASP A 209 2.48 26.78 -2.44
CA ASP A 209 3.28 25.83 -3.24
C ASP A 209 3.08 24.39 -2.76
N ILE A 210 1.98 23.79 -3.21
CA ILE A 210 1.54 22.44 -2.86
C ILE A 210 2.54 21.33 -3.30
N GLU A 211 3.35 21.59 -4.33
CA GLU A 211 4.38 20.67 -4.85
C GLU A 211 5.61 20.67 -3.92
N SER A 212 6.11 21.85 -3.54
CA SER A 212 7.21 21.98 -2.58
C SER A 212 6.86 21.40 -1.20
N HIS A 213 5.61 21.60 -0.75
CA HIS A 213 5.11 20.98 0.48
C HIS A 213 5.04 19.45 0.35
N PHE A 214 4.54 18.93 -0.78
CA PHE A 214 4.45 17.49 -1.03
C PHE A 214 5.83 16.83 -1.07
N GLN A 215 6.81 17.42 -1.77
CA GLN A 215 8.18 16.90 -1.82
C GLN A 215 8.83 16.91 -0.43
N SER A 216 8.62 17.96 0.37
CA SER A 216 9.15 18.08 1.73
C SER A 216 8.59 17.01 2.67
N TRP A 217 7.29 16.71 2.54
CA TRP A 217 6.62 15.61 3.23
C TRP A 217 7.15 14.25 2.77
N LEU A 218 7.25 14.03 1.46
CA LEU A 218 7.69 12.77 0.86
C LEU A 218 9.13 12.41 1.27
N ASP A 219 10.02 13.39 1.29
CA ASP A 219 11.38 13.25 1.81
C ASP A 219 11.42 12.84 3.29
N ALA A 220 10.48 13.34 4.09
CA ALA A 220 10.35 12.98 5.50
C ALA A 220 9.82 11.54 5.67
N VAL A 221 8.84 11.13 4.86
CA VAL A 221 8.38 9.74 4.80
C VAL A 221 9.53 8.80 4.43
N TRP A 222 10.30 9.13 3.39
CA TRP A 222 11.47 8.36 2.94
C TRP A 222 12.58 8.28 4.00
N ARG A 223 12.83 9.34 4.77
CA ARG A 223 13.72 9.29 5.96
C ARG A 223 13.18 8.30 7.00
N GLY A 224 11.89 8.34 7.31
CA GLY A 224 11.22 7.43 8.25
C GLY A 224 11.21 5.96 7.80
N CYS A 225 11.13 5.69 6.50
CA CYS A 225 11.23 4.33 5.95
C CYS A 225 12.60 3.70 6.21
N ARG A 226 13.68 4.48 6.03
CA ARG A 226 15.08 4.04 6.19
C ARG A 226 15.51 3.91 7.66
N SER A 227 15.00 4.76 8.57
CA SER A 227 15.35 4.70 10.00
C SER A 227 14.74 3.49 10.72
N GLY A 228 13.60 2.98 10.26
CA GLY A 228 12.89 1.83 10.86
C GLY A 228 13.61 0.47 10.81
N GLY A 229 14.91 0.42 10.50
CA GLY A 229 15.80 -0.73 10.69
C GLY A 229 16.65 -0.66 11.96
N ARG A 230 16.59 0.44 12.73
CA ARG A 230 17.14 0.54 14.08
C ARG A 230 16.07 1.09 15.00
N GLY A 231 15.63 0.27 15.96
CA GLY A 231 14.97 0.78 17.16
C GLY A 231 15.98 1.61 17.94
N GLY A 232 15.91 2.93 17.77
CA GLY A 232 16.59 3.88 18.65
C GLY A 232 15.66 4.21 19.79
N GLU A 233 16.09 3.96 21.02
CA GLU A 233 15.44 4.47 22.21
C GLU A 233 15.46 6.01 22.14
N GLU A 234 14.28 6.64 22.11
CA GLU A 234 14.20 8.08 22.38
C GLU A 234 14.42 8.28 23.88
N GLU A 235 15.64 8.70 24.24
CA GLU A 235 15.99 9.18 25.56
C GLU A 235 14.95 10.23 26.02
N PRO A 236 14.25 10.02 27.16
CA PRO A 236 13.27 10.98 27.62
C PRO A 236 13.96 12.29 28.01
N HIS A 237 13.57 13.38 27.34
CA HIS A 237 14.11 14.71 27.61
C HIS A 237 14.09 15.05 29.10
N GLY A 238 15.26 15.42 29.61
CA GLY A 238 15.53 15.45 31.04
C GLY A 238 14.61 16.39 31.82
N TYR A 239 13.93 15.83 32.81
CA TYR A 239 13.37 16.60 33.93
C TYR A 239 14.52 17.27 34.69
N THR A 240 14.66 18.58 34.52
CA THR A 240 15.58 19.38 35.35
C THR A 240 15.03 19.50 36.76
N ALA A 241 15.73 18.88 37.71
CA ALA A 241 15.40 19.00 39.12
C ALA A 241 15.77 20.40 39.66
N VAL A 242 14.78 21.00 40.33
CA VAL A 242 14.78 22.08 41.35
C VAL A 242 16.14 22.61 41.86
N PRO A 243 16.12 23.88 42.31
CA PRO A 243 16.53 24.16 43.68
C PRO A 243 15.39 24.75 44.52
N GLY A 244 15.24 24.24 45.74
CA GLY A 244 14.20 24.68 46.68
C GLY A 244 14.48 26.04 47.31
N SER A 245 13.42 26.77 47.65
CA SER A 245 13.49 28.01 48.43
C SER A 245 13.71 27.73 49.91
N ASN A 246 14.88 28.08 50.44
CA ASN A 246 15.05 28.40 51.86
C ASN A 246 14.81 29.90 52.05
N GLY A 247 13.88 30.26 52.94
CA GLY A 247 13.49 31.64 53.25
C GLY A 247 12.21 31.68 54.06
#